data_AF-A0A2E7Q1A4-F1
#
_entry.id   AF-A0A2E7Q1A4-F1
#
_cell.length_a   1.000
_cell.length_b   1.000
_cell.length_c   1.000
_cell.angle_alpha   90.00
_cell.angle_beta   90.00
_cell.angle_gamma   90.00
#
_symmetry.space_group_name_H-M   'P 1'
#
loop_
_entity.id
_entity.type
_entity.pdbx_description
1 polymer ?
#
loop_
_entity_poly.entity_id
_entity_poly.type
_entity_poly.pdbx_seq_one_letter_code
_entity_poly.pdbx_strand_id
1 'polypeptide(L)'
;MKPQPLPLIMLTVFVMLAEPAMAQSIDLSPIQDLLQGIVDALTGPLGVVIATLAVIGVFLSWFFNIIDLRQALWVLVGIAGVAAAPTIVAAVFS
;
A
#
# COMPACT_ATOMS: atom_id res chain seq x y z
N MET A 1 -26.48 56.79 -7.98
CA MET A 1 -25.15 56.45 -7.44
C MET A 1 -24.56 55.40 -8.39
N LYS A 2 -23.53 55.74 -9.17
CA LYS A 2 -22.92 54.78 -10.12
C LYS A 2 -22.12 53.76 -9.30
N PRO A 3 -22.31 52.45 -9.51
CA PRO A 3 -21.57 51.43 -8.77
C PRO A 3 -20.08 51.56 -9.13
N GLN A 4 -19.26 51.80 -8.12
CA GLN A 4 -17.80 51.83 -8.27
C GLN A 4 -17.34 50.38 -8.57
N PRO A 5 -16.57 50.12 -9.63
CA PRO A 5 -16.15 48.76 -10.00
C PRO A 5 -15.07 48.16 -9.08
N LEU A 6 -14.66 48.91 -8.05
CA LEU A 6 -13.65 48.53 -7.05
C LEU A 6 -13.76 47.09 -6.50
N PRO A 7 -14.93 46.58 -6.04
CA PRO A 7 -15.01 45.23 -5.49
C PRO A 7 -14.83 44.15 -6.57
N LEU A 8 -15.27 44.42 -7.80
CA LEU A 8 -15.11 43.49 -8.92
C LEU A 8 -13.64 43.37 -9.32
N ILE A 9 -12.93 44.50 -9.34
CA ILE A 9 -11.49 44.56 -9.65
C ILE A 9 -10.68 43.78 -8.59
N MET A 10 -11.00 43.96 -7.31
CA MET A 10 -10.33 43.23 -6.23
C MET A 10 -10.55 41.72 -6.29
N LEU A 11 -11.77 41.27 -6.63
CA LEU A 11 -12.08 39.86 -6.82
C LEU A 11 -11.28 39.24 -7.98
N THR A 12 -11.19 39.95 -9.12
CA THR A 12 -10.39 39.48 -10.26
C THR A 12 -8.91 39.39 -9.95
N VAL A 13 -8.35 40.33 -9.17
CA VAL A 13 -6.96 40.26 -8.72
C VAL A 13 -6.74 39.07 -7.79
N PHE A 14 -7.68 38.80 -6.87
CA PHE A 14 -7.63 37.64 -5.98
C PHE A 14 -7.66 36.31 -6.73
N VAL A 15 -8.46 36.21 -7.81
CA VAL A 15 -8.53 35.00 -8.66
C VAL A 15 -7.30 34.85 -9.54
N MET A 16 -6.68 35.94 -9.98
CA MET A 16 -5.45 35.91 -10.77
C MET A 16 -4.19 35.61 -9.93
N LEU A 17 -4.21 35.97 -8.64
CA LEU A 17 -3.17 35.61 -7.66
C LEU A 17 -3.45 34.26 -6.98
N ALA A 18 -4.63 33.68 -7.21
CA ALA A 18 -4.91 32.32 -6.79
C ALA A 18 -4.11 31.36 -7.68
N GLU A 19 -2.90 31.02 -7.24
CA GLU A 19 -2.19 29.85 -7.76
C GLU A 19 -3.09 28.61 -7.59
N PRO A 20 -3.01 27.62 -8.49
CA PRO A 20 -3.77 26.38 -8.38
C PRO A 20 -3.20 25.51 -7.24
N ALA A 21 -3.34 25.95 -5.98
CA ALA A 21 -2.72 25.28 -4.84
C ALA A 21 -3.31 25.65 -3.46
N MET A 22 -4.35 26.48 -3.37
CA MET A 22 -5.19 26.53 -2.15
C MET A 22 -6.28 25.44 -2.17
N ALA A 23 -6.19 24.48 -3.10
CA ALA A 23 -6.76 23.16 -2.92
C ALA A 23 -5.79 22.40 -2.00
N GLN A 24 -6.16 22.22 -0.74
CA GLN A 24 -5.41 21.46 0.26
C GLN A 24 -4.86 20.18 -0.38
N SER A 25 -3.54 20.08 -0.56
CA SER A 25 -2.90 18.79 -0.72
C SER A 25 -3.23 18.01 0.55
N ILE A 26 -4.15 17.07 0.46
CA ILE A 26 -4.42 16.16 1.57
C ILE A 26 -3.07 15.49 1.84
N ASP A 27 -2.56 15.66 3.06
CA ASP A 27 -1.36 14.95 3.47
C ASP A 27 -1.74 13.48 3.61
N LEU A 28 -1.43 12.68 2.59
CA LEU A 28 -1.62 11.24 2.61
C LEU A 28 -0.50 10.54 3.42
N SER A 29 0.51 11.25 3.94
CA SER A 29 1.61 10.66 4.72
C SER A 29 1.10 9.73 5.82
N PRO A 30 0.11 10.11 6.66
CA PRO A 30 -0.33 9.22 7.74
C PRO A 30 -0.91 7.89 7.24
N ILE A 31 -1.61 7.89 6.10
CA ILE A 31 -2.18 6.66 5.54
C ILE A 31 -1.09 5.85 4.83
N GLN A 32 -0.18 6.52 4.11
CA GLN A 32 0.96 5.87 3.48
C GLN A 32 1.87 5.19 4.50
N ASP A 33 2.20 5.87 5.59
CA ASP A 33 3.05 5.35 6.67
C ASP A 33 2.41 4.14 7.37
N LEU A 34 1.08 4.17 7.58
CA LEU A 34 0.36 3.01 8.12
C LEU A 34 0.37 1.82 7.15
N LEU A 35 0.09 2.05 5.86
CA LEU A 35 0.09 0.99 4.86
C LEU A 35 1.49 0.41 4.66
N GLN A 36 2.51 1.26 4.62
CA GLN A 36 3.91 0.86 4.55
C GLN A 36 4.30 0.05 5.80
N GLY A 37 3.89 0.48 7.00
CA GLY A 37 4.12 -0.27 8.23
C GLY A 37 3.47 -1.66 8.24
N ILE A 38 2.28 -1.81 7.63
CA ILE A 38 1.64 -3.13 7.45
C ILE A 38 2.44 -3.98 6.47
N VAL A 39 2.85 -3.42 5.33
CA VAL A 39 3.69 -4.13 4.35
C VAL A 39 4.99 -4.59 5.01
N ASP A 40 5.68 -3.71 5.72
CA ASP A 40 6.94 -4.01 6.41
C ASP A 40 6.76 -5.06 7.51
N ALA A 41 5.64 -5.06 8.23
CA ALA A 41 5.35 -6.11 9.21
C ALA A 41 5.12 -7.47 8.53
N LEU A 42 4.44 -7.49 7.38
CA LEU A 42 4.10 -8.71 6.64
C LEU A 42 5.27 -9.27 5.82
N THR A 43 6.16 -8.43 5.29
CA THR A 43 7.25 -8.84 4.39
C THR A 43 8.64 -8.66 5.00
N GLY A 44 8.75 -7.95 6.12
CA GLY A 44 9.99 -7.78 6.87
C GLY A 44 10.34 -9.00 7.75
N PRO A 45 11.27 -8.83 8.71
CA PRO A 45 11.82 -9.94 9.50
C PRO A 45 10.76 -10.77 10.24
N LEU A 46 9.70 -10.11 10.75
CA LEU A 46 8.61 -10.79 11.46
C LEU A 46 7.83 -11.72 10.51
N GLY A 47 7.42 -11.20 9.36
CA GLY A 47 6.73 -11.98 8.32
C GLY A 47 7.54 -13.19 7.85
N VAL A 48 8.85 -13.04 7.68
CA VAL A 48 9.75 -14.14 7.29
C VAL A 48 9.80 -15.24 8.35
N VAL A 49 9.86 -14.89 9.65
CA VAL A 49 9.85 -15.88 10.73
C VAL A 49 8.53 -16.65 10.74
N ILE A 50 7.39 -15.94 10.62
CA ILE A 50 6.06 -16.57 10.60
C ILE A 50 5.93 -17.50 9.39
N ALA A 51 6.36 -17.05 8.20
CA ALA A 51 6.35 -17.86 6.99
C ALA A 51 7.22 -19.12 7.14
N THR A 52 8.40 -18.99 7.76
CA THR A 52 9.30 -20.14 8.00
C THR A 52 8.63 -21.17 8.91
N LEU A 53 7.98 -20.74 9.99
CA LEU A 53 7.25 -21.64 10.88
C LEU A 53 6.08 -22.33 10.16
N ALA A 54 5.35 -21.60 9.31
CA ALA A 54 4.27 -22.15 8.51
C ALA A 54 4.78 -23.22 7.53
N VAL A 55 5.90 -22.97 6.84
CA VAL A 55 6.52 -23.94 5.92
C VAL A 55 6.90 -25.23 6.65
N ILE A 56 7.47 -25.14 7.86
CA ILE A 56 7.79 -26.31 8.68
C ILE A 56 6.51 -27.09 9.03
N GLY A 57 5.45 -26.40 9.47
CA GLY A 57 4.18 -27.04 9.81
C GLY A 57 3.52 -27.77 8.63
N VAL A 58 3.54 -27.15 7.45
CA VAL A 58 3.01 -27.75 6.20
C VAL A 58 3.86 -28.96 5.78
N PHE A 59 5.19 -28.83 5.84
CA PHE A 59 6.10 -29.91 5.51
C PHE A 59 5.89 -31.13 6.39
N LEU A 60 5.79 -30.93 7.72
CA LEU A 60 5.53 -32.03 8.65
C LEU A 60 4.14 -32.63 8.48
N SER A 61 3.11 -31.80 8.28
CA SER A 61 1.75 -32.27 8.05
C SER A 61 1.65 -33.14 6.78
N TRP A 62 2.35 -32.75 5.72
CA TRP A 62 2.45 -33.54 4.50
C TRP A 62 3.26 -34.83 4.71
N PHE A 63 4.40 -34.73 5.40
CA PHE A 63 5.29 -35.87 5.67
C PHE A 63 4.58 -36.98 6.47
N PHE A 64 3.75 -36.60 7.45
CA PHE A 64 2.93 -37.54 8.23
C PHE A 64 1.64 -37.96 7.51
N ASN A 65 1.48 -37.64 6.23
CA ASN A 65 0.32 -37.99 5.42
C ASN A 65 -1.01 -37.47 6.00
N ILE A 66 -0.98 -36.33 6.72
CA ILE A 66 -2.16 -35.63 7.24
C ILE A 66 -2.79 -34.77 6.13
N ILE A 67 -1.96 -34.21 5.24
CA ILE A 67 -2.38 -33.45 4.05
C ILE A 67 -1.71 -34.01 2.79
N ASP A 68 -2.38 -33.88 1.65
CA ASP A 68 -1.85 -34.33 0.36
C ASP A 68 -0.76 -33.38 -0.19
N LEU A 69 0.13 -33.92 -1.03
CA LEU A 69 1.20 -33.14 -1.70
C LEU A 69 0.66 -31.93 -2.45
N ARG A 70 -0.47 -32.09 -3.14
CA ARG A 70 -1.11 -30.99 -3.87
C ARG A 70 -1.49 -29.85 -2.94
N GLN A 71 -2.06 -30.16 -1.77
CA GLN A 71 -2.45 -29.14 -0.79
C GLN A 71 -1.21 -28.45 -0.22
N ALA A 72 -0.16 -29.21 0.11
CA ALA A 72 1.10 -28.64 0.56
C ALA A 72 1.70 -27.68 -0.49
N LEU A 73 1.68 -28.05 -1.77
CA LEU A 73 2.17 -27.19 -2.86
C LEU A 73 1.35 -25.91 -3.01
N TRP A 74 0.01 -25.96 -2.91
CA TRP A 74 -0.81 -24.74 -2.94
C TRP A 74 -0.49 -23.78 -1.81
N VAL A 75 -0.20 -24.28 -0.61
CA VAL A 75 0.20 -23.43 0.52
C VAL A 75 1.58 -22.81 0.27
N LEU A 76 2.54 -23.57 -0.25
CA LEU A 76 3.87 -23.03 -0.59
C LEU A 76 3.79 -21.95 -1.68
N VAL A 77 2.96 -22.15 -2.70
CA VAL A 77 2.71 -21.14 -3.74
C VAL A 77 2.08 -19.88 -3.13
N GLY A 78 1.14 -20.03 -2.19
CA GLY A 78 0.54 -18.90 -1.49
C GLY A 78 1.57 -18.08 -0.71
N ILE A 79 2.44 -18.74 0.06
CA ILE A 79 3.52 -18.08 0.81
C ILE A 79 4.48 -17.35 -0.13
N ALA A 80 4.92 -18.01 -1.21
CA ALA A 80 5.79 -17.41 -2.22
C ALA A 80 5.12 -16.20 -2.91
N GLY A 81 3.83 -16.30 -3.21
CA GLY A 81 3.05 -15.22 -3.81
C GLY A 81 2.96 -13.97 -2.92
N VAL A 82 2.72 -14.15 -1.62
CA VAL A 82 2.70 -13.03 -0.66
C VAL A 82 4.08 -12.36 -0.55
N ALA A 83 5.15 -13.15 -0.51
CA ALA A 83 6.52 -12.61 -0.45
C ALA A 83 6.92 -11.88 -1.74
N ALA A 84 6.42 -12.32 -2.91
CA ALA A 84 6.71 -11.71 -4.20
C ALA A 84 5.83 -10.48 -4.52
N ALA A 85 4.74 -10.26 -3.79
CA ALA A 85 3.79 -9.20 -4.08
C ALA A 85 4.42 -7.78 -4.16
N PRO A 86 5.31 -7.35 -3.23
CA PRO A 86 5.94 -6.03 -3.34
C PRO A 86 6.80 -5.89 -4.60
N THR A 87 7.49 -6.96 -5.00
CA THR A 87 8.37 -6.97 -6.18
C THR A 87 7.57 -6.86 -7.47
N ILE A 88 6.42 -7.54 -7.54
CA ILE A 88 5.51 -7.46 -8.69
C ILE A 88 4.91 -6.05 -8.82
N VAL A 89 4.41 -5.49 -7.71
CA VAL A 89 3.84 -4.12 -7.71
C VAL A 89 4.89 -3.11 -8.12
N ALA A 90 6.10 -3.20 -7.56
CA ALA A 90 7.21 -2.32 -7.94
C ALA A 90 7.54 -2.43 -9.44
N ALA A 91 7.51 -3.63 -10.03
CA ALA A 91 7.78 -3.82 -11.44
C ALA A 91 6.64 -3.36 -12.38
N VAL A 92 5.39 -3.38 -11.94
CA VAL A 92 4.22 -2.96 -12.75
C VAL A 92 4.09 -1.44 -12.79
N PHE A 93 4.43 -0.76 -11.69
CA PHE A 93 4.27 0.69 -11.54
C PHE A 93 5.58 1.47 -11.59
N SER A 94 6.70 0.83 -11.98
CA SER A 94 7.99 1.49 -12.22
C SER A 94 8.00 2.35 -13.47
#